data_AF-A0A534VLJ1-F1
#
_entry.id   AF-A0A534VLJ1-F1
#
_cell.length_a   1.000
_cell.length_b   1.000
_cell.length_c   1.000
_cell.angle_alpha   90.00
_cell.angle_beta   90.00
_cell.angle_gamma   90.00
#
_symmetry.space_group_name_H-M   'P 1'
#
loop_
_entity.id
_entity.type
_entity.pdbx_description
1 polymer ?
#
loop_
_entity_poly.entity_id
_entity_poly.type
_entity_poly.pdbx_seq_one_letter_code
_entity_poly.pdbx_strand_id
1 'polypeptide(L)'
;MIPYAIAVLLTILSVPKLAALVAIYTLAVADPLAAVVGIQYGRRRIANNRSLEGSLAFFAATLVIASLVLGWGTDAPALAIAGASATIGLAAAVCELLPLRIDDNLTIPVFVGFTTWIIATLFGVPLT
;
A
#
# COMPACT_ATOMS: atom_id res chain seq x y z
N MET A 1 -16.68 -10.25 -5.14
CA MET A 1 -17.61 -9.17 -4.75
C MET A 1 -17.81 -9.12 -3.23
N ILE A 2 -18.38 -10.15 -2.59
CA ILE A 2 -18.58 -10.21 -1.12
C ILE A 2 -17.27 -10.12 -0.28
N PRO A 3 -16.16 -10.80 -0.62
CA PRO A 3 -14.93 -10.72 0.20
C PRO A 3 -14.28 -9.32 0.19
N TYR A 4 -14.44 -8.55 -0.90
CA TYR A 4 -13.89 -7.19 -1.02
C TYR A 4 -14.52 -6.22 -0.01
N ALA A 5 -15.85 -6.24 0.09
CA ALA A 5 -16.58 -5.36 0.99
C ALA A 5 -16.26 -5.66 2.47
N ILE A 6 -16.09 -6.94 2.83
CA ILE A 6 -15.76 -7.35 4.20
C ILE A 6 -14.32 -6.97 4.56
N ALA A 7 -13.36 -7.15 3.63
CA ALA A 7 -11.97 -6.75 3.83
C ALA A 7 -11.83 -5.24 4.05
N VAL A 8 -12.46 -4.45 3.16
CA VAL A 8 -12.46 -2.99 3.25
C VAL A 8 -13.16 -2.53 4.53
N LEU A 9 -14.29 -3.15 4.91
CA LEU A 9 -15.00 -2.82 6.15
C LEU A 9 -14.17 -3.14 7.41
N LEU A 10 -13.52 -4.30 7.47
CA LEU A 10 -12.62 -4.66 8.58
C LEU A 10 -11.40 -3.75 8.66
N THR A 11 -10.82 -3.39 7.52
CA THR A 11 -9.70 -2.46 7.47
C THR A 11 -10.14 -1.08 7.97
N ILE A 12 -11.25 -0.54 7.47
CA ILE A 12 -11.80 0.75 7.91
C ILE A 12 -12.14 0.76 9.41
N LEU A 13 -12.62 -0.35 9.97
CA LEU A 13 -12.95 -0.46 11.39
C LEU A 13 -11.71 -0.62 12.30
N SER A 14 -10.62 -1.17 11.78
CA SER A 14 -9.47 -1.56 12.60
C SER A 14 -8.32 -0.55 12.63
N VAL A 15 -8.23 0.34 11.63
CA VAL A 15 -7.13 1.32 11.52
C VAL A 15 -7.61 2.76 11.43
N PRO A 16 -6.77 3.74 11.86
CA PRO A 16 -7.08 5.16 11.79
C PRO A 16 -7.46 5.62 10.37
N LYS A 17 -8.26 6.68 10.28
CA LYS A 17 -8.82 7.19 9.01
C LYS A 17 -7.76 7.38 7.92
N LEU A 18 -6.62 7.97 8.25
CA LEU A 18 -5.55 8.23 7.28
C LEU A 18 -4.88 6.92 6.80
N ALA A 19 -4.68 5.95 7.69
CA ALA A 19 -4.13 4.65 7.31
C ALA A 19 -5.09 3.86 6.41
N ALA A 20 -6.40 3.94 6.69
CA ALA A 20 -7.43 3.36 5.82
C ALA A 20 -7.44 4.00 4.43
N LEU A 21 -7.27 5.34 4.34
CA LEU A 21 -7.19 6.03 3.05
C LEU A 21 -5.97 5.59 2.23
N VAL A 22 -4.79 5.49 2.86
CA VAL A 22 -3.58 4.98 2.18
C VAL A 22 -3.82 3.58 1.63
N ALA A 23 -4.41 2.68 2.44
CA ALA A 23 -4.72 1.31 2.03
C ALA A 23 -5.68 1.24 0.84
N ILE A 24 -6.79 2.00 0.89
CA ILE A 24 -7.82 2.01 -0.16
C ILE A 24 -7.25 2.56 -1.47
N TYR A 25 -6.55 3.70 -1.41
CA TYR A 25 -5.94 4.28 -2.61
C TYR A 25 -4.85 3.38 -3.19
N THR A 26 -4.06 2.72 -2.34
CA THR A 26 -3.04 1.77 -2.79
C THR A 26 -3.68 0.62 -3.56
N LEU A 27 -4.75 0.00 -3.04
CA LEU A 27 -5.45 -1.04 -3.80
C LEU A 27 -6.09 -0.48 -5.08
N ALA A 28 -6.72 0.69 -5.03
CA ALA A 28 -7.44 1.25 -6.16
C ALA A 28 -6.52 1.71 -7.31
N VAL A 29 -5.28 2.10 -7.00
CA VAL A 29 -4.36 2.73 -7.97
C VAL A 29 -3.09 1.91 -8.17
N ALA A 30 -2.41 1.51 -7.09
CA ALA A 30 -1.12 0.80 -7.21
C ALA A 30 -1.28 -0.59 -7.81
N ASP A 31 -2.33 -1.34 -7.44
CA ASP A 31 -2.57 -2.69 -7.97
C ASP A 31 -2.83 -2.71 -9.50
N PRO A 32 -3.78 -1.92 -10.06
CA PRO A 32 -3.96 -1.87 -11.51
C PRO A 32 -2.75 -1.28 -12.24
N LEU A 33 -2.03 -0.31 -11.66
CA LEU A 33 -0.79 0.19 -12.25
C LEU A 33 0.29 -0.89 -12.31
N ALA A 34 0.47 -1.67 -11.25
CA ALA A 34 1.41 -2.78 -11.22
C ALA A 34 1.06 -3.85 -12.26
N ALA A 35 -0.23 -4.15 -12.43
CA ALA A 35 -0.71 -5.05 -13.46
C ALA A 35 -0.43 -4.52 -14.88
N VAL A 36 -0.76 -3.26 -15.16
CA VAL A 36 -0.53 -2.64 -16.48
C VAL A 36 0.97 -2.58 -16.80
N VAL A 37 1.79 -2.11 -15.87
CA VAL A 37 3.25 -2.05 -16.05
C VAL A 37 3.84 -3.45 -16.17
N GLY A 38 3.35 -4.41 -15.38
CA GLY A 38 3.80 -5.78 -15.46
C GLY A 38 3.44 -6.48 -16.77
N ILE A 39 2.29 -6.16 -17.37
CA ILE A 39 1.89 -6.69 -18.68
C ILE A 39 2.71 -6.04 -19.81
N GLN A 40 2.90 -4.72 -19.77
CA GLN A 40 3.57 -3.98 -20.84
C GLN A 40 5.11 -4.10 -20.80
N TYR A 41 5.69 -4.09 -19.60
CA TYR A 41 7.13 -3.96 -19.37
C TYR A 41 7.74 -5.10 -18.54
N GLY A 42 6.93 -6.06 -18.06
CA GLY A 42 7.39 -7.15 -17.19
C GLY A 42 8.30 -8.15 -17.90
N ARG A 43 9.58 -7.79 -18.03
CA ARG A 43 10.62 -8.63 -18.64
C ARG A 43 11.22 -9.60 -17.62
N ARG A 44 11.28 -9.22 -16.34
CA ARG A 44 11.83 -10.07 -15.26
C ARG A 44 10.73 -10.54 -14.30
N ARG A 45 10.28 -11.78 -14.49
CA ARG A 45 9.31 -12.44 -13.59
C ARG A 45 10.04 -13.07 -12.41
N ILE A 46 9.63 -12.74 -11.18
CA ILE A 46 10.27 -13.26 -9.96
C ILE A 46 9.43 -14.32 -9.27
N ALA A 47 8.13 -14.08 -9.08
CA ALA A 47 7.28 -14.97 -8.30
C ALA A 47 5.93 -15.14 -9.00
N ASN A 48 5.59 -16.37 -9.37
CA ASN A 48 4.24 -16.78 -9.79
C ASN A 48 3.53 -15.80 -10.75
N ASN A 49 4.20 -15.43 -11.86
CA ASN A 49 3.73 -14.48 -12.88
C ASN A 49 3.76 -12.98 -12.51
N ARG A 50 4.23 -12.60 -11.33
CA ARG A 50 4.53 -11.20 -10.94
C ARG A 50 5.88 -10.76 -11.50
N SER A 51 5.96 -9.50 -11.94
CA SER A 51 7.17 -8.91 -12.53
C SER A 51 7.83 -7.92 -11.57
N LEU A 52 9.16 -7.80 -11.66
CA LEU A 52 9.89 -6.76 -10.93
C LEU A 52 9.42 -5.36 -11.28
N GLU A 53 9.15 -5.14 -12.56
CA GLU A 53 8.72 -3.86 -13.09
C GLU A 53 7.34 -3.47 -12.54
N GLY A 54 6.42 -4.44 -12.42
CA GLY A 54 5.14 -4.26 -11.76
C GLY A 54 5.27 -3.92 -10.28
N SER A 55 6.14 -4.64 -9.55
CA SER A 55 6.36 -4.38 -8.12
C SER A 55 7.03 -3.02 -7.86
N LEU A 56 7.94 -2.58 -8.73
CA LEU A 56 8.52 -1.23 -8.69
C LEU A 56 7.46 -0.16 -8.96
N ALA A 57 6.54 -0.40 -9.91
CA ALA A 57 5.41 0.50 -10.14
C ALA A 57 4.47 0.55 -8.93
N PHE A 58 4.22 -0.60 -8.28
CA PHE A 58 3.44 -0.69 -7.06
C PHE A 58 4.07 0.11 -5.92
N PHE A 59 5.40 -0.06 -5.71
CA PHE A 59 6.18 0.69 -4.74
C PHE A 59 6.07 2.20 -4.98
N ALA A 60 6.35 2.65 -6.21
CA ALA A 60 6.34 4.06 -6.56
C ALA A 60 4.95 4.68 -6.40
N ALA A 61 3.89 3.99 -6.84
CA ALA A 61 2.52 4.43 -6.66
C ALA A 61 2.14 4.54 -5.18
N THR A 62 2.46 3.52 -4.38
CA THR A 62 2.20 3.51 -2.94
C THR A 62 2.95 4.62 -2.21
N LEU A 63 4.20 4.88 -2.58
CA LEU A 63 5.01 5.97 -2.02
C LEU A 63 4.36 7.34 -2.28
N VAL A 64 3.91 7.59 -3.52
CA VAL A 64 3.22 8.83 -3.88
C VAL A 64 1.90 8.95 -3.12
N ILE A 65 1.12 7.89 -3.04
CA ILE A 65 -0.16 7.87 -2.31
C ILE A 65 0.05 8.14 -0.82
N ALA A 66 0.98 7.43 -0.18
CA ALA A 66 1.27 7.60 1.25
C ALA A 66 1.78 9.01 1.56
N SER A 67 2.68 9.54 0.72
CA SER A 67 3.22 10.90 0.92
C SER A 67 2.15 11.98 0.73
N LEU A 68 1.25 11.85 -0.23
CA LEU A 68 0.14 12.79 -0.43
C LEU A 68 -0.88 12.71 0.72
N VAL A 69 -1.29 11.50 1.11
CA VAL A 69 -2.32 11.31 2.15
C VAL A 69 -1.79 11.74 3.52
N LEU A 70 -0.57 11.36 3.89
CA LEU A 70 0.03 11.76 5.17
C LEU A 70 0.47 13.23 5.15
N GLY A 71 0.94 13.74 4.01
CA GLY A 71 1.38 15.13 3.86
C GLY A 71 0.24 16.15 3.90
N TRP A 72 -0.95 15.80 3.42
CA TRP A 72 -2.13 16.66 3.58
C TRP A 72 -2.97 16.33 4.81
N GLY A 73 -2.82 15.13 5.35
CA GLY A 73 -3.58 14.68 6.51
C GLY A 73 -2.96 15.00 7.86
N THR A 74 -1.67 15.39 7.91
CA THR A 74 -0.91 15.53 9.16
C THR A 74 0.04 16.73 9.11
N ASP A 75 0.29 17.33 10.28
CA ASP A 75 1.30 18.39 10.45
C ASP A 75 2.70 17.83 10.80
N ALA A 76 2.94 16.56 10.49
CA ALA A 76 4.22 15.91 10.78
C ALA A 76 5.37 16.52 9.96
N PRO A 77 6.62 16.48 10.46
CA PRO A 77 7.76 16.97 9.71
C PRO A 77 7.93 16.18 8.40
N ALA A 78 8.24 16.89 7.32
CA ALA A 78 8.36 16.31 5.98
C ALA A 78 9.34 15.12 5.91
N LEU A 79 10.40 15.13 6.72
CA LEU A 79 11.35 14.02 6.82
C LEU A 79 10.69 12.74 7.40
N ALA A 80 9.84 12.88 8.42
CA ALA A 80 9.11 11.76 9.00
C ALA A 80 8.09 11.19 8.01
N ILE A 81 7.38 12.06 7.28
CA ILE A 81 6.43 11.64 6.24
C ILE A 81 7.16 10.92 5.10
N ALA A 82 8.30 11.44 4.65
CA ALA A 82 9.09 10.81 3.59
C ALA A 82 9.62 9.43 4.03
N GLY A 83 10.15 9.32 5.25
CA GLY A 83 10.60 8.06 5.83
C GLY A 83 9.48 7.03 5.99
N ALA A 84 8.32 7.47 6.52
CA ALA A 84 7.14 6.63 6.65
C ALA A 84 6.63 6.16 5.27
N SER A 85 6.50 7.06 4.31
CA SER A 85 5.98 6.74 2.96
C SER A 85 6.88 5.75 2.21
N ALA A 86 8.20 5.93 2.30
CA ALA A 86 9.16 5.01 1.69
C ALA A 86 9.11 3.61 2.32
N THR A 87 9.02 3.54 3.65
CA THR A 87 8.95 2.26 4.37
C THR A 87 7.61 1.55 4.15
N ILE A 88 6.49 2.28 4.10
CA ILE A 88 5.16 1.75 3.74
C ILE A 88 5.20 1.20 2.32
N GLY A 89 5.69 1.98 1.35
CA GLY A 89 5.78 1.54 -0.04
C GLY A 89 6.61 0.26 -0.18
N LEU A 90 7.74 0.18 0.52
CA LEU A 90 8.63 -0.99 0.46
C LEU A 90 7.93 -2.24 1.03
N ALA A 91 7.31 -2.12 2.20
CA ALA A 91 6.56 -3.22 2.81
C ALA A 91 5.38 -3.67 1.94
N ALA A 92 4.67 -2.72 1.33
CA ALA A 92 3.53 -2.99 0.45
C ALA A 92 3.97 -3.73 -0.82
N ALA A 93 5.08 -3.31 -1.46
CA ALA A 93 5.63 -3.99 -2.63
C ALA A 93 6.14 -5.41 -2.30
N VAL A 94 6.76 -5.60 -1.13
CA VAL A 94 7.14 -6.94 -0.66
C VAL A 94 5.90 -7.81 -0.47
N CYS A 95 4.83 -7.28 0.11
CA CYS A 95 3.58 -8.02 0.27
C CYS A 95 2.95 -8.39 -1.08
N GLU A 96 2.98 -7.49 -2.05
CA GLU A 96 2.49 -7.73 -3.42
C GLU A 96 3.30 -8.82 -4.14
N LEU A 97 4.60 -8.91 -3.85
CA LEU A 97 5.49 -9.89 -4.45
C LEU A 97 5.35 -11.29 -3.81
N LEU A 98 4.79 -11.39 -2.60
CA LEU A 98 4.57 -12.67 -1.93
C LEU A 98 3.39 -13.40 -2.60
N PRO A 99 3.58 -14.65 -3.08
CA PRO A 99 2.50 -15.45 -3.66
C PRO A 99 1.61 -16.01 -2.55
N LEU A 100 0.83 -15.14 -1.92
CA LEU A 100 -0.15 -15.52 -0.91
C LEU A 100 -1.33 -16.21 -1.59
N ARG A 101 -1.87 -17.27 -0.96
CA ARG A 101 -3.04 -18.02 -1.47
C ARG A 101 -4.37 -17.30 -1.25
N ILE A 102 -4.32 -16.02 -0.87
CA ILE A 102 -5.46 -15.18 -0.51
C ILE A 102 -5.63 -14.14 -1.62
N ASP A 103 -6.87 -13.71 -1.88
CA ASP A 103 -7.17 -12.67 -2.86
C ASP A 103 -6.46 -11.35 -2.50
N ASP A 104 -5.70 -10.80 -3.44
CA ASP A 104 -4.94 -9.55 -3.27
C ASP A 104 -5.84 -8.38 -2.87
N ASN A 105 -7.10 -8.41 -3.30
CA ASN A 105 -8.10 -7.42 -2.92
C ASN A 105 -8.44 -7.42 -1.43
N LEU A 106 -8.16 -8.51 -0.71
CA LEU A 106 -8.36 -8.63 0.72
C LEU A 106 -7.04 -8.41 1.47
N THR A 107 -5.95 -8.96 0.94
CA THR A 107 -4.64 -8.88 1.58
C THR A 107 -4.04 -7.49 1.53
N ILE A 108 -4.10 -6.80 0.39
CA ILE A 108 -3.45 -5.49 0.22
C ILE A 108 -4.04 -4.44 1.17
N PRO A 109 -5.36 -4.21 1.25
CA PRO A 109 -5.89 -3.17 2.14
C PRO A 109 -5.57 -3.44 3.61
N VAL A 110 -5.74 -4.69 4.05
CA VAL A 110 -5.50 -5.07 5.44
C VAL A 110 -4.01 -4.88 5.76
N PHE A 111 -3.12 -5.44 4.95
CA PHE A 111 -1.68 -5.37 5.19
C PHE A 111 -1.16 -3.93 5.12
N VAL A 112 -1.53 -3.17 4.09
CA VAL A 112 -1.09 -1.78 3.91
C VAL A 112 -1.68 -0.88 5.00
N GLY A 113 -2.93 -1.10 5.42
CA GLY A 113 -3.57 -0.35 6.49
C GLY A 113 -2.85 -0.52 7.83
N PHE A 114 -2.62 -1.76 8.26
CA PHE A 114 -1.89 -2.06 9.50
C PHE A 114 -0.44 -1.59 9.44
N THR A 115 0.23 -1.80 8.30
CA THR A 115 1.60 -1.35 8.09
C THR A 115 1.70 0.17 8.17
N THR A 116 0.79 0.89 7.54
CA THR A 116 0.72 2.36 7.63
C THR A 116 0.50 2.82 9.05
N TRP A 117 -0.39 2.15 9.80
CA TRP A 117 -0.62 2.49 11.21
C TRP A 117 0.66 2.33 12.05
N ILE A 118 1.30 1.17 11.98
CA ILE A 118 2.52 0.88 12.74
C ILE A 118 3.63 1.86 12.34
N ILE A 119 3.90 2.01 11.05
CA ILE A 119 5.00 2.87 10.58
C ILE A 119 4.74 4.32 10.93
N ALA A 120 3.54 4.84 10.72
CA ALA A 120 3.22 6.21 11.10
C ALA A 120 3.43 6.44 12.60
N THR A 121 3.02 5.50 13.46
CA THR A 121 3.27 5.62 14.90
C THR A 121 4.77 5.58 15.25
N LEU A 122 5.57 4.76 14.58
CA LEU A 122 7.02 4.69 14.77
C LEU A 122 7.74 5.97 14.34
N PHE A 123 7.26 6.61 13.28
CA PHE A 123 7.81 7.87 12.77
C PHE A 123 7.21 9.11 13.45
N GLY A 124 6.31 8.93 14.43
CA GLY A 124 5.66 10.04 15.13
C GLY A 124 4.67 10.83 14.27
N VAL A 125 4.13 10.22 13.21
CA VAL A 125 3.12 10.82 12.33
C VAL A 125 1.74 10.57 12.94
N PRO A 126 1.01 11.61 13.40
CA PRO A 126 -0.29 11.44 14.00
C PRO A 126 -1.32 11.02 12.93
N LEU A 127 -2.13 10.01 13.23
CA LEU A 127 -3.13 9.48 12.29
C LEU A 127 -4.60 9.77 12.67
N THR A 128 -4.79 10.59 13.71
CA THR A 128 -6.09 10.95 14.33
C THR A 128 -6.50 12.36 13.96
#